data_AF-A0A1W9X157-F1
#
_entry.id   AF-A0A1W9X157-F1
#
_cell.length_a   1.000
_cell.length_b   1.000
_cell.length_c   1.000
_cell.angle_alpha   90.00
_cell.angle_beta   90.00
_cell.angle_gamma   90.00
#
_symmetry.space_group_name_H-M   'P 1'
#
loop_
_entity.id
_entity.type
_entity.pdbx_description
1 polymer ?
#
loop_
_entity_poly.entity_id
_entity_poly.type
_entity_poly.pdbx_seq_one_letter_code
_entity_poly.pdbx_strand_id
1 'polypeptide(L)'
;MDYAYDDQVHTHNVSVTDSFGYVSTARYNLKFGKVVNTTDINNQPLDYTYDKFGRVATIVGPYQTGSGFETIRFAYHPDADDPWALTTHIDVYRDVNDPIETVLFTDGLKRVLQTKKDATIHTGIETAAQAVMTVSGHVSYDFIGRSIEQYYPITEALGRQGVSIHYPQRIDNKGKTLFPPIDVRYSYGEPGAADNRANRIITVEDQSGMEERFYGPLGETVKSV
;
A
#
# COMPACT_ATOMS: atom_id res chain seq x y z
N MET A 1 -33.45 18.04 -10.19
CA MET A 1 -32.26 17.18 -10.25
C MET A 1 -32.79 15.82 -10.64
N ASP A 2 -32.38 15.38 -11.82
CA ASP A 2 -33.02 14.28 -12.52
C ASP A 2 -32.00 13.15 -12.73
N TYR A 3 -32.48 11.92 -12.61
CA TYR A 3 -31.67 10.71 -12.68
C TYR A 3 -32.24 9.78 -13.76
N ALA A 4 -31.38 9.28 -14.64
CA ALA A 4 -31.73 8.23 -15.58
C ALA A 4 -31.04 6.93 -15.18
N TYR A 5 -31.76 5.82 -15.23
CA TYR A 5 -31.24 4.48 -14.91
C TYR A 5 -31.10 3.64 -16.18
N ASP A 6 -30.24 2.63 -16.13
CA ASP A 6 -30.07 1.66 -17.19
C ASP A 6 -31.41 0.95 -17.51
N ASP A 7 -31.58 0.52 -18.76
CA ASP A 7 -32.83 -0.05 -19.26
C ASP A 7 -32.93 -1.58 -19.10
N GLN A 8 -31.83 -2.24 -18.69
CA GLN A 8 -31.76 -3.70 -18.63
C GLN A 8 -32.09 -4.24 -17.24
N VAL A 9 -31.50 -3.64 -16.21
CA VAL A 9 -31.66 -4.03 -14.80
C VAL A 9 -32.17 -2.89 -13.93
N HIS A 10 -32.37 -1.68 -14.49
CA HIS A 10 -32.96 -0.52 -13.80
C HIS A 10 -32.34 -0.25 -12.42
N THR A 11 -31.03 -0.49 -12.29
CA THR A 11 -30.31 -0.44 -11.02
C THR A 11 -29.19 0.60 -11.06
N HIS A 12 -28.55 0.79 -12.22
CA HIS A 12 -27.39 1.65 -12.37
C HIS A 12 -27.79 3.00 -12.94
N ASN A 13 -27.38 4.07 -12.28
CA ASN A 13 -27.62 5.43 -12.73
C ASN A 13 -26.69 5.78 -13.91
N VAL A 14 -27.25 5.96 -15.11
CA VAL A 14 -26.51 6.25 -16.34
C VAL A 14 -26.38 7.74 -16.65
N SER A 15 -27.18 8.60 -16.02
CA SER A 15 -27.11 10.05 -16.21
C SER A 15 -27.69 10.83 -15.04
N VAL A 16 -26.99 11.90 -14.66
CA VAL A 16 -27.42 12.87 -13.66
C VAL A 16 -27.48 14.24 -14.31
N THR A 17 -28.62 14.91 -14.19
CA THR A 17 -28.81 16.31 -14.58
C THR A 17 -29.11 17.16 -13.35
N ASP A 18 -28.29 18.17 -13.10
CA ASP A 18 -28.49 19.08 -11.97
C ASP A 18 -29.51 20.20 -12.28
N SER A 19 -29.78 21.08 -11.32
CA SER A 19 -30.72 22.20 -11.50
C SER A 19 -30.23 23.29 -12.45
N PHE A 20 -28.93 23.32 -12.75
CA PHE A 20 -28.31 24.26 -13.68
C PHE A 20 -28.24 23.70 -15.10
N GLY A 21 -28.68 22.45 -15.31
CA GLY A 21 -28.67 21.77 -16.60
C GLY A 21 -27.32 21.09 -16.91
N TYR A 22 -26.41 20.99 -15.95
CA TYR A 22 -25.17 20.25 -16.14
C TYR A 22 -25.44 18.75 -16.09
N VAL A 23 -24.86 18.02 -17.03
CA VAL A 23 -25.05 16.59 -17.21
C VAL A 23 -23.74 15.86 -16.98
N SER A 24 -23.80 14.78 -16.21
CA SER A 24 -22.76 13.75 -16.17
C SER A 24 -23.35 12.40 -16.55
N THR A 25 -22.54 11.53 -17.13
CA THR A 25 -22.99 10.21 -17.59
C THR A 25 -22.06 9.09 -17.14
N ALA A 26 -22.60 7.88 -17.03
CA ALA A 26 -21.85 6.69 -16.71
C ALA A 26 -22.36 5.48 -17.50
N ARG A 27 -21.45 4.59 -17.87
CA ARG A 27 -21.73 3.30 -18.50
C ARG A 27 -21.22 2.18 -17.60
N TYR A 28 -21.93 1.06 -17.57
CA TYR A 28 -21.65 -0.03 -16.64
C TYR A 28 -21.39 -1.35 -17.35
N ASN A 29 -20.46 -2.13 -16.80
CA ASN A 29 -20.33 -3.55 -17.04
C ASN A 29 -21.29 -4.29 -16.10
N LEU A 30 -22.40 -4.78 -16.66
CA LEU A 30 -23.44 -5.45 -15.88
C LEU A 30 -23.01 -6.80 -15.31
N LYS A 31 -21.98 -7.46 -15.88
CA LYS A 31 -21.44 -8.71 -15.32
C LYS A 31 -20.82 -8.48 -13.94
N PHE A 32 -20.19 -7.34 -13.74
CA PHE A 32 -19.55 -6.99 -12.46
C PHE A 32 -20.34 -5.93 -11.66
N GLY A 33 -21.35 -5.28 -12.26
CA GLY A 33 -22.05 -4.15 -11.67
C GLY A 33 -21.15 -2.92 -11.46
N LYS A 34 -20.14 -2.74 -12.32
CA LYS A 34 -19.11 -1.70 -12.16
C LYS A 34 -19.05 -0.76 -13.36
N VAL A 35 -18.65 0.48 -13.12
CA VAL A 35 -18.55 1.53 -14.15
C VAL A 35 -17.42 1.22 -15.13
N VAL A 36 -17.68 1.26 -16.44
CA VAL A 36 -16.65 1.13 -17.49
C VAL A 36 -16.26 2.46 -18.13
N ASN A 37 -17.12 3.47 -18.04
CA ASN A 37 -16.85 4.80 -18.54
C ASN A 37 -17.67 5.80 -17.73
N THR A 38 -17.07 6.94 -17.41
CA THR A 38 -17.79 8.14 -16.94
C THR A 38 -17.44 9.31 -17.85
N THR A 39 -18.40 10.21 -18.07
CA THR A 39 -18.15 11.51 -18.66
C THR A 39 -18.60 12.59 -17.68
N ASP A 40 -17.69 13.48 -17.30
CA ASP A 40 -17.99 14.57 -16.37
C ASP A 40 -18.77 15.72 -17.05
N ILE A 41 -19.08 16.77 -16.27
CA ILE A 41 -19.80 17.96 -16.75
C ILE A 41 -19.02 18.78 -17.81
N ASN A 42 -17.71 18.56 -17.92
CA ASN A 42 -16.82 19.21 -18.88
C ASN A 42 -16.59 18.34 -20.12
N ASN A 43 -17.41 17.30 -20.28
CA ASN A 43 -17.32 16.32 -21.36
C ASN A 43 -15.96 15.58 -21.38
N GLN A 44 -15.33 15.42 -20.21
CA GLN A 44 -14.06 14.71 -20.05
C GLN A 44 -14.33 13.25 -19.67
N PRO A 45 -13.87 12.28 -20.48
CA PRO A 45 -14.12 10.87 -20.23
C PRO A 45 -13.08 10.28 -19.27
N LEU A 46 -13.50 9.23 -18.57
CA LEU A 46 -12.62 8.37 -17.81
C LEU A 46 -13.08 6.92 -18.03
N ASP A 47 -12.20 6.12 -18.63
CA ASP A 47 -12.47 4.73 -18.98
C ASP A 47 -11.82 3.76 -17.98
N TYR A 48 -12.53 2.68 -17.66
CA TYR A 48 -12.09 1.62 -16.77
C TYR A 48 -12.14 0.27 -17.46
N THR A 49 -11.11 -0.54 -17.26
CA THR A 49 -11.13 -1.96 -17.61
C THR A 49 -11.06 -2.83 -16.36
N TYR A 50 -11.45 -4.09 -16.51
CA TYR A 50 -11.52 -5.04 -15.41
C TYR A 50 -10.87 -6.36 -15.78
N ASP A 51 -10.20 -6.99 -14.81
CA ASP A 51 -9.70 -8.35 -14.96
C ASP A 51 -10.83 -9.39 -14.89
N LYS A 52 -10.49 -10.68 -15.04
CA LYS A 52 -11.45 -11.79 -14.99
C LYS A 52 -12.21 -11.92 -13.66
N PHE A 53 -11.70 -11.30 -12.59
CA PHE A 53 -12.29 -11.29 -11.25
C PHE A 53 -13.04 -9.99 -10.95
N GLY A 54 -13.15 -9.08 -11.91
CA GLY A 54 -13.84 -7.80 -11.75
C GLY A 54 -13.06 -6.76 -10.96
N ARG A 55 -11.75 -6.93 -10.76
CA ARG A 55 -10.87 -5.89 -10.20
C ARG A 55 -10.45 -4.93 -11.30
N VAL A 56 -10.25 -3.64 -10.97
CA VAL A 56 -9.84 -2.64 -11.97
C VAL A 56 -8.47 -3.02 -12.52
N ALA A 57 -8.34 -3.17 -13.84
CA ALA A 57 -7.07 -3.49 -14.48
C ALA A 57 -6.39 -2.22 -15.01
N THR A 58 -7.16 -1.34 -15.65
CA THR A 58 -6.64 -0.06 -16.18
C THR A 58 -7.63 1.06 -15.98
N ILE A 59 -7.09 2.28 -15.89
CA ILE A 59 -7.81 3.54 -15.86
C ILE A 59 -7.19 4.42 -16.94
N VAL A 60 -8.01 4.95 -17.84
CA VAL A 60 -7.61 5.94 -18.85
C VAL A 60 -8.33 7.24 -18.52
N GLY A 61 -7.56 8.23 -18.11
CA GLY A 61 -8.05 9.57 -17.85
C GLY A 61 -8.19 10.41 -19.13
N PRO A 62 -8.74 11.63 -19.01
CA PRO A 62 -9.04 12.46 -20.17
C PRO A 62 -7.82 12.75 -21.05
N TYR A 63 -6.65 12.98 -20.43
CA TYR A 63 -5.40 13.26 -21.16
C TYR A 63 -4.81 12.06 -21.92
N GLN A 64 -5.19 10.84 -21.54
CA GLN A 64 -4.73 9.61 -22.21
C GLN A 64 -5.77 9.05 -23.18
N THR A 65 -6.93 9.68 -23.31
CA THR A 65 -7.96 9.24 -24.25
C THR A 65 -7.43 9.34 -25.69
N GLY A 66 -7.38 8.21 -26.40
CA GLY A 66 -6.88 8.14 -27.78
C GLY A 66 -5.36 8.21 -27.94
N SER A 67 -4.59 8.32 -26.85
CA SER A 67 -3.12 8.36 -26.92
C SER A 67 -2.49 6.97 -27.08
N GLY A 68 -3.24 5.91 -26.77
CA GLY A 68 -2.74 4.54 -26.71
C GLY A 68 -2.06 4.19 -25.38
N PHE A 69 -1.96 5.14 -24.44
CA PHE A 69 -1.41 4.91 -23.11
C PHE A 69 -2.52 4.81 -22.06
N GLU A 70 -2.23 4.12 -20.98
CA GLU A 70 -3.08 4.02 -19.79
C GLU A 70 -2.60 5.02 -18.74
N THR A 71 -3.51 5.68 -18.01
CA THR A 71 -3.12 6.59 -16.93
C THR A 71 -2.64 5.82 -15.72
N ILE A 72 -3.42 4.81 -15.30
CA ILE A 72 -3.07 3.90 -14.20
C ILE A 72 -3.33 2.47 -14.66
N ARG A 73 -2.41 1.57 -14.34
CA ARG A 73 -2.57 0.12 -14.54
C ARG A 73 -2.27 -0.63 -13.24
N PHE A 74 -3.06 -1.66 -12.98
CA PHE A 74 -2.92 -2.56 -11.85
C PHE A 74 -2.54 -3.96 -12.31
N ALA A 75 -1.54 -4.55 -11.66
CA ALA A 75 -1.27 -5.98 -11.73
C ALA A 75 -1.42 -6.59 -10.35
N TYR A 76 -2.12 -7.71 -10.25
CA TYR A 76 -2.43 -8.37 -8.98
C TYR A 76 -1.82 -9.76 -8.94
N HIS A 77 -1.09 -10.05 -7.87
CA HIS A 77 -0.38 -11.31 -7.66
C HIS A 77 -0.79 -11.92 -6.31
N PRO A 78 -2.06 -12.34 -6.15
CA PRO A 78 -2.55 -12.94 -4.90
C PRO A 78 -1.98 -14.34 -4.65
N ASP A 79 -1.51 -15.02 -5.70
CA ASP A 79 -1.00 -16.40 -5.65
C ASP A 79 0.52 -16.46 -5.44
N ALA A 80 1.20 -15.31 -5.30
CA ALA A 80 2.61 -15.25 -4.94
C ALA A 80 2.81 -15.67 -3.48
N ASP A 81 4.03 -16.12 -3.13
CA ASP A 81 4.37 -16.52 -1.75
C ASP A 81 4.05 -15.39 -0.74
N ASP A 82 4.45 -14.16 -1.09
CA ASP A 82 3.98 -12.94 -0.45
C ASP A 82 2.97 -12.24 -1.38
N PRO A 83 1.66 -12.23 -1.09
CA PRO A 83 0.67 -11.59 -1.94
C PRO A 83 0.92 -10.09 -2.13
N TRP A 84 0.91 -9.65 -3.39
CA TRP A 84 1.23 -8.26 -3.73
C TRP A 84 0.45 -7.72 -4.93
N ALA A 85 0.47 -6.40 -5.08
CA ALA A 85 -0.07 -5.70 -6.23
C ALA A 85 0.90 -4.62 -6.72
N LEU A 86 1.01 -4.48 -8.04
CA LEU A 86 1.69 -3.39 -8.73
C LEU A 86 0.67 -2.36 -9.18
N THR A 87 0.96 -1.09 -8.93
CA THR A 87 0.30 0.04 -9.57
C THR A 87 1.34 0.80 -10.38
N THR A 88 1.11 0.98 -11.68
CA THR A 88 1.93 1.84 -12.54
C THR A 88 1.13 3.06 -12.96
N HIS A 89 1.71 4.25 -12.81
CA HIS A 89 1.11 5.53 -13.23
C HIS A 89 1.99 6.14 -14.33
N ILE A 90 1.39 6.51 -15.45
CA ILE A 90 2.11 7.19 -16.54
C ILE A 90 2.85 8.43 -16.05
N ASP A 91 4.12 8.57 -16.45
CA ASP A 91 4.93 9.76 -16.18
C ASP A 91 5.15 10.54 -17.47
N VAL A 92 4.22 11.44 -17.79
CA VAL A 92 4.30 12.25 -19.01
C VAL A 92 5.40 13.32 -18.96
N TYR A 93 5.98 13.59 -17.80
CA TYR A 93 6.95 14.67 -17.61
C TYR A 93 8.39 14.17 -17.62
N ARG A 94 8.65 13.00 -17.05
CA ARG A 94 9.97 12.36 -17.04
C ARG A 94 10.20 11.53 -18.30
N ASP A 95 9.43 10.45 -18.46
CA ASP A 95 9.48 9.55 -19.61
C ASP A 95 8.19 8.70 -19.64
N VAL A 96 7.45 8.81 -20.74
CA VAL A 96 6.18 8.11 -20.95
C VAL A 96 6.33 6.58 -20.94
N ASN A 97 7.54 6.07 -21.18
CA ASN A 97 7.85 4.64 -21.16
C ASN A 97 8.38 4.15 -19.80
N ASP A 98 8.60 5.06 -18.85
CA ASP A 98 9.08 4.78 -17.49
C ASP A 98 8.03 5.24 -16.45
N PRO A 99 6.93 4.48 -16.29
CA PRO A 99 5.87 4.85 -15.38
C PRO A 99 6.34 4.83 -13.92
N ILE A 100 5.70 5.64 -13.08
CA ILE A 100 5.91 5.61 -11.63
C ILE A 100 5.29 4.33 -11.07
N GLU A 101 6.11 3.54 -10.39
CA GLU A 101 5.70 2.24 -9.84
C GLU A 101 5.42 2.33 -8.33
N THR A 102 4.36 1.67 -7.89
CA THR A 102 4.06 1.44 -6.47
C THR A 102 3.70 -0.02 -6.26
N VAL A 103 4.41 -0.67 -5.34
CA VAL A 103 4.17 -2.06 -4.94
C VAL A 103 3.57 -2.07 -3.55
N LEU A 104 2.51 -2.87 -3.36
CA LEU A 104 1.87 -3.07 -2.07
C LEU A 104 1.84 -4.55 -1.71
N PHE A 105 2.41 -4.91 -0.57
CA PHE A 105 2.32 -6.23 0.03
C PHE A 105 1.25 -6.24 1.11
N THR A 106 0.41 -7.27 1.12
CA THR A 106 -0.69 -7.40 2.09
C THR A 106 -0.83 -8.83 2.57
N ASP A 107 -1.32 -9.00 3.79
CA ASP A 107 -1.68 -10.31 4.32
C ASP A 107 -3.15 -10.67 4.05
N GLY A 108 -3.53 -11.90 4.43
CA GLY A 108 -4.90 -12.40 4.28
C GLY A 108 -5.95 -11.66 5.11
N LEU A 109 -5.54 -10.81 6.07
CA LEU A 109 -6.42 -9.95 6.87
C LEU A 109 -6.49 -8.51 6.32
N LYS A 110 -5.94 -8.27 5.12
CA LYS A 110 -5.87 -6.96 4.44
C LYS A 110 -5.01 -5.92 5.17
N ARG A 111 -4.07 -6.34 6.02
CA ARG A 111 -3.08 -5.42 6.59
C ARG A 111 -1.98 -5.20 5.57
N VAL A 112 -1.49 -3.97 5.49
CA VAL A 112 -0.33 -3.64 4.65
C VAL A 112 0.93 -4.06 5.40
N LEU A 113 1.71 -4.94 4.80
CA LEU A 113 2.97 -5.42 5.37
C LEU A 113 4.14 -4.54 4.94
N GLN A 114 4.16 -4.13 3.67
CA GLN A 114 5.21 -3.28 3.11
C GLN A 114 4.69 -2.55 1.87
N THR A 115 5.12 -1.32 1.67
CA THR A 115 4.89 -0.52 0.46
C THR A 115 6.23 -0.16 -0.16
N LYS A 116 6.37 -0.29 -1.47
CA LYS A 116 7.54 0.18 -2.22
C LYS A 116 7.10 1.24 -3.21
N LYS A 117 7.84 2.33 -3.34
CA LYS A 117 7.54 3.42 -4.28
C LYS A 117 8.77 3.82 -5.07
N ASP A 118 8.59 4.03 -6.36
CA ASP A 118 9.62 4.60 -7.23
C ASP A 118 10.03 5.99 -6.73
N ALA A 119 11.32 6.26 -6.74
CA ALA A 119 11.92 7.47 -6.21
C ALA A 119 13.28 7.76 -6.86
N THR A 120 13.61 9.04 -6.89
CA THR A 120 14.95 9.51 -7.24
C THR A 120 15.58 10.13 -6.00
N ILE A 121 16.72 9.59 -5.55
CA ILE A 121 17.41 10.05 -4.34
C ILE A 121 18.81 10.59 -4.64
N HIS A 122 19.24 11.59 -3.87
CA HIS A 122 20.65 12.01 -3.84
C HIS A 122 21.33 11.39 -2.63
N THR A 123 22.51 10.80 -2.84
CA THR A 123 23.29 10.13 -1.79
C THR A 123 24.39 11.03 -1.19
N GLY A 124 24.49 12.27 -1.65
CA GLY A 124 25.52 13.24 -1.27
C GLY A 124 25.44 14.51 -2.10
N ILE A 125 26.06 15.58 -1.62
CA ILE A 125 25.94 16.96 -2.14
C ILE A 125 26.25 17.05 -3.65
N GLU A 126 27.24 16.30 -4.13
CA GLU A 126 27.71 16.33 -5.53
C GLU A 126 27.53 14.96 -6.23
N THR A 127 26.61 14.12 -5.73
CA THR A 127 26.34 12.81 -6.36
C THR A 127 25.19 12.92 -7.34
N ALA A 128 25.34 12.26 -8.49
CA ALA A 128 24.24 12.07 -9.42
C ALA A 128 23.06 11.41 -8.71
N ALA A 129 21.85 11.87 -9.06
CA ALA A 129 20.64 11.30 -8.51
C ALA A 129 20.49 9.84 -8.97
N GLN A 130 20.04 8.98 -8.07
CA GLN A 130 19.88 7.55 -8.31
C GLN A 130 18.40 7.19 -8.29
N ALA A 131 17.94 6.50 -9.33
CA ALA A 131 16.60 5.93 -9.38
C ALA A 131 16.58 4.62 -8.57
N VAL A 132 15.69 4.56 -7.59
CA VAL A 132 15.59 3.48 -6.60
C VAL A 132 14.13 3.27 -6.20
N MET A 133 13.84 2.14 -5.58
CA MET A 133 12.62 2.01 -4.79
C MET A 133 12.88 2.45 -3.36
N THR A 134 12.04 3.33 -2.85
CA THR A 134 11.89 3.53 -1.40
C THR A 134 10.99 2.44 -0.86
N VAL A 135 11.51 1.66 0.08
CA VAL A 135 10.81 0.52 0.68
C VAL A 135 10.42 0.92 2.09
N SER A 136 9.13 0.82 2.41
CA SER A 136 8.68 1.06 3.77
C SER A 136 9.31 0.03 4.70
N GLY A 137 9.37 0.41 5.97
CA GLY A 137 9.49 -0.58 7.03
C GLY A 137 8.46 -1.71 6.89
N HIS A 138 8.81 -2.86 7.42
CA HIS A 138 7.91 -4.00 7.56
C HIS A 138 7.39 -4.06 9.00
N VAL A 139 6.17 -4.56 9.19
CA VAL A 139 5.61 -4.87 10.51
C VAL A 139 5.13 -6.31 10.53
N SER A 140 5.67 -7.12 11.44
CA SER A 140 5.18 -8.48 11.69
C SER A 140 4.18 -8.47 12.84
N TYR A 141 3.23 -9.40 12.79
CA TYR A 141 2.15 -9.50 13.77
C TYR A 141 2.08 -10.90 14.35
N ASP A 142 1.64 -11.01 15.59
CA ASP A 142 1.25 -12.29 16.18
C ASP A 142 -0.12 -12.78 15.66
N PHE A 143 -0.51 -13.97 16.10
CA PHE A 143 -1.74 -14.65 15.68
C PHE A 143 -3.03 -13.94 16.10
N ILE A 144 -2.98 -13.03 17.08
CA ILE A 144 -4.13 -12.18 17.48
C ILE A 144 -4.05 -10.76 16.92
N GLY A 145 -3.01 -10.47 16.14
CA GLY A 145 -2.88 -9.25 15.36
C GLY A 145 -2.15 -8.09 16.04
N ARG A 146 -1.39 -8.34 17.11
CA ARG A 146 -0.53 -7.34 17.75
C ARG A 146 0.82 -7.29 17.04
N SER A 147 1.39 -6.10 16.87
CA SER A 147 2.70 -5.91 16.24
C SER A 147 3.82 -6.49 17.10
N ILE A 148 4.64 -7.38 16.56
CA ILE A 148 5.74 -8.02 17.31
C ILE A 148 7.12 -7.57 16.82
N GLU A 149 7.26 -7.17 15.56
CA GLU A 149 8.51 -6.57 15.06
C GLU A 149 8.21 -5.44 14.09
N GLN A 150 9.08 -4.44 14.09
CA GLN A 150 9.04 -3.31 13.18
C GLN A 150 10.44 -3.06 12.62
N TYR A 151 10.48 -2.74 11.32
CA TYR A 151 11.70 -2.42 10.58
C TYR A 151 11.65 -0.98 10.06
N TYR A 152 12.80 -0.36 9.87
CA TYR A 152 12.93 0.98 9.29
C TYR A 152 12.85 0.95 7.76
N PRO A 153 12.50 2.08 7.13
CA PRO A 153 12.56 2.23 5.69
C PRO A 153 13.98 2.09 5.15
N ILE A 154 14.09 1.53 3.95
CA ILE A 154 15.35 1.40 3.21
C ILE A 154 15.16 1.76 1.74
N THR A 155 16.24 1.67 0.96
CA THR A 155 16.19 1.76 -0.50
C THR A 155 16.64 0.45 -1.14
N GLU A 156 16.04 0.10 -2.28
CA GLU A 156 16.47 -1.04 -3.10
C GLU A 156 16.60 -0.62 -4.57
N ALA A 157 17.40 -1.37 -5.34
CA ALA A 157 17.52 -1.14 -6.77
C ALA A 157 16.20 -1.44 -7.51
N LEU A 158 15.94 -0.71 -8.59
CA LEU A 158 14.82 -0.98 -9.49
C LEU A 158 14.90 -2.41 -10.09
N GLY A 159 13.75 -2.93 -10.52
CA GLY A 159 13.66 -4.23 -11.22
C GLY A 159 13.51 -5.48 -10.33
N ARG A 160 13.50 -5.34 -9.00
CA ARG A 160 13.20 -6.44 -8.04
C ARG A 160 11.94 -6.22 -7.19
N GLN A 161 11.11 -5.29 -7.62
CA GLN A 161 10.12 -4.64 -6.75
C GLN A 161 8.99 -5.60 -6.30
N GLY A 162 8.67 -6.63 -7.08
CA GLY A 162 7.60 -7.61 -6.82
C GLY A 162 8.04 -9.01 -6.41
N VAL A 163 9.30 -9.22 -6.02
CA VAL A 163 9.84 -10.57 -5.77
C VAL A 163 9.50 -11.07 -4.35
N SER A 164 9.66 -10.23 -3.33
CA SER A 164 9.37 -10.58 -1.94
C SER A 164 9.29 -9.32 -1.07
N ILE A 165 8.72 -9.50 0.13
CA ILE A 165 8.92 -8.55 1.22
C ILE A 165 10.41 -8.45 1.51
N HIS A 166 10.91 -7.23 1.68
CA HIS A 166 12.30 -6.99 2.03
C HIS A 166 12.47 -6.95 3.54
N TYR A 167 13.32 -7.83 4.05
CA TYR A 167 13.83 -7.81 5.43
C TYR A 167 15.27 -7.29 5.40
N PRO A 168 15.53 -6.06 5.88
CA PRO A 168 16.87 -5.49 5.81
C PRO A 168 17.84 -6.32 6.64
N GLN A 169 18.94 -6.76 6.03
CA GLN A 169 20.04 -7.31 6.82
C GLN A 169 20.78 -6.16 7.50
N ARG A 170 20.81 -6.17 8.84
CA ARG A 170 21.68 -5.26 9.59
C ARG A 170 23.10 -5.80 9.63
N ILE A 171 24.06 -4.98 9.26
CA ILE A 171 25.49 -5.31 9.25
C ILE A 171 26.21 -4.26 10.12
N ASP A 172 27.05 -4.70 11.05
CA ASP A 172 27.86 -3.80 11.88
C ASP A 172 28.97 -3.11 11.07
N ASN A 173 29.67 -2.15 11.68
CA ASN A 173 30.81 -1.45 11.05
C ASN A 173 31.99 -2.38 10.66
N LYS A 174 31.92 -3.67 10.99
CA LYS A 174 32.91 -4.70 10.67
C LYS A 174 32.40 -5.71 9.64
N GLY A 175 31.24 -5.47 9.02
CA GLY A 175 30.70 -6.36 8.01
C GLY A 175 29.98 -7.60 8.58
N LYS A 176 29.70 -7.65 9.89
CA LYS A 176 29.02 -8.79 10.53
C LYS A 176 27.52 -8.56 10.62
N THR A 177 26.73 -9.54 10.19
CA THR A 177 25.27 -9.52 10.37
C THR A 177 24.92 -9.44 11.85
N LEU A 178 24.16 -8.41 12.21
CA LEU A 178 23.56 -8.25 13.52
C LEU A 178 22.28 -9.08 13.56
N PHE A 179 22.24 -10.03 14.48
CA PHE A 179 21.06 -10.85 14.75
C PHE A 179 20.47 -10.46 16.11
N PRO A 180 19.16 -10.26 16.21
CA PRO A 180 18.18 -10.25 15.11
C PRO A 180 18.27 -8.97 14.23
N PRO A 181 17.97 -9.05 12.93
CA PRO A 181 17.98 -7.92 11.99
C PRO A 181 16.76 -6.99 12.16
N ILE A 182 16.21 -6.91 13.36
CA ILE A 182 15.04 -6.09 13.71
C ILE A 182 15.48 -4.71 14.18
N ASP A 183 14.60 -3.72 14.00
CA ASP A 183 14.82 -2.39 14.56
C ASP A 183 14.12 -2.23 15.90
N VAL A 184 12.88 -2.73 16.02
CA VAL A 184 12.14 -2.78 17.29
C VAL A 184 11.38 -4.11 17.38
N ARG A 185 11.44 -4.76 18.54
CA ARG A 185 10.62 -5.93 18.88
C ARG A 185 9.81 -5.70 20.14
N TYR A 186 8.56 -6.15 20.06
CA TYR A 186 7.62 -6.12 21.17
C TYR A 186 7.37 -7.54 21.65
N SER A 187 7.33 -7.72 22.97
CA SER A 187 6.71 -8.90 23.57
C SER A 187 5.54 -8.47 24.43
N TYR A 188 4.56 -9.36 24.57
CA TYR A 188 3.34 -9.11 25.32
C TYR A 188 3.19 -10.11 26.46
N GLY A 189 2.64 -9.67 27.58
CA GLY A 189 2.37 -10.56 28.70
C GLY A 189 1.30 -11.60 28.37
N GLU A 190 1.55 -12.83 28.79
CA GLU A 190 0.62 -13.95 28.65
C GLU A 190 -0.66 -13.74 29.49
N PRO A 191 -1.75 -14.47 29.20
CA PRO A 191 -2.92 -14.48 30.05
C PRO A 191 -2.57 -14.79 31.51
N GLY A 192 -3.00 -13.93 32.44
CA GLY A 192 -2.69 -14.07 33.87
C GLY A 192 -1.27 -13.65 34.27
N ALA A 193 -0.51 -13.01 33.39
CA ALA A 193 0.81 -12.48 33.74
C ALA A 193 0.73 -11.52 34.94
N ALA A 194 1.70 -11.67 35.85
CA ALA A 194 1.86 -10.82 37.03
C ALA A 194 2.06 -9.34 36.64
N ASP A 195 2.03 -8.45 37.63
CA ASP A 195 2.26 -7.00 37.44
C ASP A 195 1.34 -6.35 36.40
N ASN A 196 0.11 -6.86 36.31
CA ASN A 196 -0.92 -6.43 35.37
C ASN A 196 -0.44 -6.42 33.91
N ARG A 197 0.40 -7.39 33.53
CA ARG A 197 1.05 -7.45 32.22
C ARG A 197 0.27 -8.17 31.14
N ALA A 198 -0.80 -8.89 31.50
CA ALA A 198 -1.58 -9.68 30.55
C ALA A 198 -2.06 -8.83 29.36
N ASN A 199 -1.71 -9.25 28.14
CA ASN A 199 -2.02 -8.57 26.88
C ASN A 199 -1.45 -7.14 26.75
N ARG A 200 -0.42 -6.77 27.53
CA ARG A 200 0.29 -5.48 27.43
C ARG A 200 1.73 -5.68 27.00
N ILE A 201 2.34 -4.65 26.42
CA ILE A 201 3.76 -4.68 26.01
C ILE A 201 4.63 -4.82 27.27
N ILE A 202 5.38 -5.92 27.39
CA ILE A 202 6.26 -6.16 28.54
C ILE A 202 7.72 -5.90 28.22
N THR A 203 8.14 -6.09 26.97
CA THR A 203 9.47 -5.68 26.53
C THR A 203 9.39 -4.90 25.22
N VAL A 204 10.24 -3.90 25.12
CA VAL A 204 10.59 -3.22 23.87
C VAL A 204 12.10 -3.40 23.70
N GLU A 205 12.50 -4.19 22.71
CA GLU A 205 13.91 -4.40 22.38
C GLU A 205 14.23 -3.64 21.10
N ASP A 206 15.23 -2.76 21.16
CA ASP A 206 15.72 -2.01 20.01
C ASP A 206 17.27 -1.97 20.00
N GLN A 207 17.83 -1.17 19.10
CA GLN A 207 19.28 -1.06 18.94
C GLN A 207 20.01 -0.42 20.13
N SER A 208 19.28 0.28 21.00
CA SER A 208 19.79 0.92 22.21
C SER A 208 19.75 0.02 23.44
N GLY A 209 18.94 -1.04 23.40
CA GLY A 209 18.82 -2.02 24.47
C GLY A 209 17.40 -2.58 24.59
N MET A 210 17.12 -3.16 25.75
CA MET A 210 15.78 -3.69 26.08
C MET A 210 15.19 -2.85 27.22
N GLU A 211 13.98 -2.35 27.02
CA GLU A 211 13.14 -1.74 28.05
C GLU A 211 12.10 -2.78 28.52
N GLU A 212 12.06 -3.08 29.81
CA GLU A 212 11.05 -3.94 30.42
C GLU A 212 10.00 -3.11 31.20
N ARG A 213 8.70 -3.27 30.88
CA ARG A 213 7.60 -2.45 31.45
C ARG A 213 6.75 -3.21 32.46
N PHE A 214 6.38 -2.55 33.55
CA PHE A 214 5.49 -3.06 34.60
C PHE A 214 4.31 -2.12 34.77
N TYR A 215 3.14 -2.68 35.12
CA TYR A 215 1.89 -1.92 35.12
C TYR A 215 1.16 -1.95 36.47
N GLY A 216 0.53 -0.83 36.81
CA GLY A 216 -0.39 -0.76 37.93
C GLY A 216 -1.78 -1.32 37.58
N PRO A 217 -2.70 -1.37 38.57
CA PRO A 217 -4.05 -1.90 38.37
C PRO A 217 -4.88 -1.15 37.33
N LEU A 218 -4.57 0.12 37.07
CA LEU A 218 -5.28 0.95 36.08
C LEU A 218 -4.61 0.93 34.69
N GLY A 219 -3.45 0.28 34.55
CA GLY A 219 -2.72 0.16 33.30
C GLY A 219 -1.70 1.24 33.01
N GLU A 220 -1.44 2.10 33.99
CA GLU A 220 -0.30 3.00 34.00
C GLU A 220 1.02 2.24 34.13
N THR A 221 2.06 2.69 33.43
CA THR A 221 3.42 2.17 33.61
C THR A 221 3.93 2.62 34.99
N VAL A 222 4.24 1.67 35.87
CA VAL A 222 4.75 1.94 37.22
C VAL A 222 6.26 1.79 37.34
N LYS A 223 6.86 1.03 36.42
CA LYS A 223 8.31 0.80 36.36
C LYS A 223 8.71 0.45 34.93
N SER A 224 9.83 1.02 34.49
CA SER A 224 10.56 0.61 33.29
C SER A 224 12.02 0.31 33.70
N VAL A 225 12.60 -0.76 33.18
CA VAL A 225 14.00 -1.18 33.45
C VAL A 225 14.75 -1.34 32.14
#